data_AF-A0AA95KP07-F1
#
_entry.id   AF-A0AA95KP07-F1
#
_cell.length_a   1.000
_cell.length_b   1.000
_cell.length_c   1.000
_cell.angle_alpha   90.00
_cell.angle_beta   90.00
_cell.angle_gamma   90.00
#
_symmetry.space_group_name_H-M   'P 1'
#
loop_
_entity.id
_entity.type
_entity.pdbx_description
1 polymer ?
#
loop_
_entity_poly.entity_id
_entity_poly.type
_entity_poly.pdbx_seq_one_letter_code
_entity_poly.pdbx_strand_id
1 'polypeptide(L)' 'MVRSINRKIIREEEFYTLDAEARYKALLANEKWLLRSIPLKDIASYIGITPQALSNIRKRI' A
#
# COMPACT_ATOMS: atom_id res chain seq x y z
N MET A 1 -0.02 4.97 -21.76
CA MET A 1 0.57 6.22 -21.23
C MET A 1 -0.28 6.86 -20.13
N VAL A 2 -1.62 6.92 -20.25
CA VAL A 2 -2.52 7.59 -19.29
C VAL A 2 -2.62 6.93 -17.89
N ARG A 3 -2.42 5.61 -17.79
CA ARG A 3 -2.59 4.84 -16.53
C ARG A 3 -1.64 5.26 -15.40
N SER A 4 -0.45 5.75 -15.70
CA SER A 4 0.57 6.07 -14.69
C SER A 4 0.25 7.36 -13.91
N ILE A 5 -0.38 8.34 -14.57
CA ILE A 5 -0.72 9.63 -13.95
C ILE A 5 -1.89 9.46 -12.97
N ASN A 6 -2.98 8.80 -13.41
CA ASN A 6 -4.11 8.54 -12.51
C ASN A 6 -3.71 7.73 -11.28
N ARG A 7 -2.78 6.79 -11.42
CA ARG A 7 -2.28 6.01 -10.28
C ARG A 7 -1.52 6.85 -9.25
N LYS A 8 -0.77 7.87 -9.70
CA LYS A 8 -0.12 8.81 -8.79
C LYS A 8 -1.14 9.67 -8.04
N ILE A 9 -2.14 10.19 -8.76
CA ILE A 9 -3.19 11.04 -8.17
C ILE A 9 -3.98 10.27 -7.12
N ILE A 10 -4.46 9.07 -7.45
CA ILE A 10 -5.19 8.20 -6.51
C ILE A 10 -4.34 7.92 -5.28
N ARG A 11 -3.05 7.60 -5.47
CA ARG A 11 -2.15 7.33 -4.35
C ARG A 11 -1.97 8.56 -3.46
N GLU A 12 -1.80 9.74 -4.01
CA GLU A 12 -1.72 10.97 -3.21
C GLU A 12 -3.02 11.20 -2.43
N GLU A 13 -4.17 11.05 -3.07
CA GLU A 13 -5.48 11.15 -2.42
C GLU A 13 -5.64 10.14 -1.28
N GLU A 14 -5.25 8.88 -1.49
CA GLU A 14 -5.24 7.83 -0.48
C GLU A 14 -4.32 8.19 0.70
N PHE A 15 -3.18 8.84 0.45
CA PHE A 15 -2.29 9.29 1.52
C PHE A 15 -2.90 10.40 2.39
N TYR A 16 -3.78 11.24 1.83
CA TYR A 16 -4.47 12.29 2.58
C TYR A 16 -5.74 11.80 3.28
N THR A 17 -6.40 10.79 2.73
CA THR A 17 -7.74 10.37 3.17
C THR A 17 -7.74 9.07 3.98
N LEU A 18 -6.74 8.20 3.78
CA LEU A 18 -6.70 6.86 4.37
C LEU A 18 -5.53 6.70 5.34
N ASP A 19 -5.77 5.97 6.42
CA ASP A 19 -4.70 5.50 7.28
C ASP A 19 -3.87 4.39 6.60
N ALA A 20 -2.78 3.98 7.24
CA ALA A 20 -1.88 2.98 6.68
C ALA A 20 -2.51 1.57 6.56
N GLU A 21 -3.46 1.22 7.43
CA GLU A 21 -4.15 -0.07 7.39
C GLU A 21 -5.16 -0.09 6.24
N ALA A 22 -5.91 0.98 6.04
CA ALA A 22 -6.83 1.15 4.92
C ALA A 22 -6.09 1.13 3.58
N ARG A 23 -4.94 1.81 3.48
CA ARG A 23 -4.07 1.73 2.28
C ARG A 23 -3.55 0.32 2.03
N TYR A 24 -3.19 -0.42 3.09
CA TYR A 24 -2.81 -1.82 2.95
C TYR A 24 -3.97 -2.70 2.47
N LYS A 25 -5.19 -2.50 3.00
CA LYS A 25 -6.39 -3.23 2.57
C LYS A 25 -6.74 -2.93 1.11
N ALA A 26 -6.65 -1.67 0.69
CA ALA A 26 -6.85 -1.26 -0.69
C ALA A 26 -5.84 -1.95 -1.63
N LEU A 27 -4.56 -2.01 -1.23
CA LEU A 27 -3.52 -2.72 -1.97
C LEU A 27 -3.77 -4.23 -2.04
N LEU A 28 -4.22 -4.84 -0.95
CA LEU A 28 -4.58 -6.26 -0.88
C LEU A 28 -5.76 -6.61 -1.80
N ALA A 29 -6.76 -5.74 -1.88
CA ALA A 29 -7.95 -5.93 -2.72
C ALA A 29 -7.64 -5.76 -4.21
N ASN A 30 -6.89 -4.72 -4.57
CA ASN A 30 -6.66 -4.35 -5.97
C ASN A 30 -5.43 -5.02 -6.60
N GLU A 31 -4.40 -5.32 -5.80
CA GLU A 31 -3.08 -5.71 -6.31
C GLU A 31 -2.40 -6.79 -5.45
N LYS A 32 -3.15 -7.84 -5.10
CA LYS A 32 -2.67 -8.97 -4.29
C LYS A 32 -1.36 -9.61 -4.79
N TRP A 33 -1.08 -9.53 -6.09
CA TRP A 33 0.15 -10.05 -6.70
C TRP A 33 1.40 -9.28 -6.23
N LEU A 34 1.32 -7.95 -6.02
CA LEU A 34 2.43 -7.15 -5.49
C LEU A 34 2.87 -7.66 -4.13
N LEU A 35 1.91 -8.07 -3.29
CA LEU A 35 2.18 -8.55 -1.94
C LEU A 35 2.92 -9.90 -1.90
N ARG A 36 2.89 -10.66 -3.00
CA ARG A 36 3.58 -11.95 -3.17
C ARG A 36 4.95 -11.82 -3.82
N SER A 37 5.08 -10.88 -4.75
CA SER A 37 6.29 -10.71 -5.55
C SER A 37 7.27 -9.68 -4.97
N ILE A 38 6.81 -8.77 -4.12
CA ILE A 38 7.60 -7.66 -3.60
C ILE A 38 7.96 -7.89 -2.13
N PRO A 39 9.21 -7.60 -1.71
CA PRO A 39 9.61 -7.63 -0.31
C PRO A 39 8.75 -6.71 0.58
N LEU A 40 8.54 -7.14 1.83
CA LEU A 40 7.78 -6.39 2.83
C LEU A 40 8.26 -4.94 2.98
N LYS A 41 9.59 -4.73 2.94
CA LYS A 41 10.20 -3.41 3.09
C LYS A 41 9.74 -2.44 2.01
N ASP A 42 9.71 -2.89 0.76
CA ASP A 42 9.35 -2.02 -0.37
C ASP A 42 7.85 -1.73 -0.39
N ILE A 43 7.03 -2.70 0.04
CA ILE A 43 5.59 -2.47 0.27
C ILE A 43 5.38 -1.45 1.39
N ALA A 44 6.17 -1.54 2.47
CA ALA A 44 6.09 -0.58 3.58
C ALA A 44 6.47 0.83 3.13
N SER A 45 7.55 0.98 2.36
CA SER A 45 7.92 2.26 1.73
C SER A 45 6.85 2.76 0.77
N TYR A 46 6.20 1.88 0.02
CA TYR A 46 5.10 2.26 -0.88
C TYR A 46 3.88 2.79 -0.12
N ILE A 47 3.53 2.18 1.02
CA ILE A 47 2.45 2.61 1.91
C ILE A 47 2.89 3.77 2.83
N GLY A 48 4.18 4.13 2.86
CA GLY A 48 4.68 5.23 3.69
C GLY A 48 4.67 4.91 5.19
N ILE A 49 4.97 3.65 5.56
CA ILE A 49 5.12 3.22 6.96
C ILE A 49 6.40 2.41 7.13
N THR A 50 6.77 2.14 8.39
CA THR A 50 7.90 1.25 8.69
C THR A 50 7.55 -0.21 8.37
N PRO A 51 8.54 -1.04 8.00
CA PRO A 51 8.30 -2.47 7.79
C PRO A 51 7.72 -3.17 9.03
N GLN A 52 8.08 -2.70 10.23
CA GLN A 52 7.55 -3.23 11.48
C GLN A 52 6.06 -2.90 11.65
N ALA A 53 5.64 -1.66 11.34
CA ALA A 53 4.23 -1.29 11.36
C ALA A 53 3.42 -2.13 10.36
N LEU A 54 3.96 -2.34 9.15
CA LEU A 54 3.31 -3.19 8.14
C LEU A 54 3.21 -4.65 8.61
N SER A 55 4.25 -5.16 9.26
CA SER A 55 4.25 -6.51 9.86
C SER A 55 3.16 -6.65 10.92
N ASN A 56 2.98 -5.63 11.77
CA ASN A 56 1.92 -5.62 12.80
C ASN A 56 0.53 -5.59 12.17
N ILE A 57 0.31 -4.77 11.13
CA ILE A 57 -0.97 -4.74 10.39
C ILE A 57 -1.28 -6.11 9.79
N ARG A 58 -0.30 -6.75 9.12
CA ARG A 58 -0.43 -8.09 8.54
C ARG A 58 -0.78 -9.19 9.55
N LYS A 59 -0.40 -9.04 10.81
CA LYS A 59 -0.73 -10.01 11.88
C LYS A 59 -2.13 -9.82 12.45
N ARG A 60 -2.72 -8.63 12.32
CA ARG A 60 -4.03 -8.27 12.90
C ARG A 60 -5.21 -8.55 11.97
N ILE A 61 -4.95 -8.60 10.66
CA ILE A 61 -5.92 -8.92 9.60
C ILE A 61 -5.79 -10.39 9.25
#